data_AF-A0ABD0QFS3-F1
#
_entry.id   AF-A0ABD0QFS3-F1
#
_cell.length_a   1.000
_cell.length_b   1.000
_cell.length_c   1.000
_cell.angle_alpha   90.00
_cell.angle_beta   90.00
_cell.angle_gamma   90.00
#
_symmetry.space_group_name_H-M   'P 1'
#
loop_
_entity.id
_entity.type
_entity.pdbx_description
1 polymer ?
#
loop_
_entity_poly.entity_id
_entity_poly.type
_entity_poly.pdbx_seq_one_letter_code
_entity_poly.pdbx_strand_id
1 'polypeptide(L)'
;VHFFTPNFSPAGAVGCYDINICMCHGDYVTYHSPPLLFDLSRDPSESRPLSPETEPRFAEALERVRRAVTEHRRTLTPVEKQLTWANILWKPWLQPCCGTFPFCSCEETNRTSAGPQ
;
A
#
# COMPACT_ATOMS: atom_id res chain seq x y z
N VAL A 1 -5.54 -4.77 12.71
CA VAL A 1 -5.33 -3.62 13.64
C VAL A 1 -4.93 -2.42 12.83
N HIS A 2 -5.67 -1.32 12.93
CA HIS A 2 -5.37 -0.09 12.21
C HIS A 2 -4.95 1.01 13.19
N PHE A 3 -3.70 1.47 13.07
CA PHE A 3 -3.20 2.65 13.82
C PHE A 3 -3.65 3.97 13.19
N PHE A 4 -3.95 3.94 11.89
CA PHE A 4 -4.55 5.03 11.14
C PHE A 4 -5.37 4.43 9.99
N THR A 5 -6.30 5.21 9.45
CA THR A 5 -7.05 4.88 8.22
C THR A 5 -6.97 6.04 7.24
N PRO A 6 -6.91 5.78 5.91
CA PRO A 6 -7.00 6.85 4.93
C PRO A 6 -8.33 7.60 5.02
N ASN A 7 -8.28 8.90 4.75
CA ASN A 7 -9.48 9.72 4.61
C ASN A 7 -10.04 9.51 3.19
N PHE A 8 -10.96 8.54 3.05
CA PHE A 8 -11.57 8.23 1.76
C PHE A 8 -12.38 9.40 1.20
N SER A 9 -12.37 9.53 -0.12
CA SER A 9 -13.13 10.55 -0.84
C SER A 9 -13.80 9.95 -2.09
N PRO A 10 -15.12 10.16 -2.30
CA PRO A 10 -16.03 10.92 -1.43
C PRO A 10 -16.35 10.19 -0.12
N ALA A 11 -16.99 10.88 0.84
CA ALA A 11 -17.35 10.29 2.13
C ALA A 11 -18.17 9.00 1.96
N GLY A 12 -17.79 7.93 2.67
CA GLY A 12 -18.42 6.60 2.54
C GLY A 12 -17.84 5.73 1.42
N ALA A 13 -16.89 6.25 0.63
CA ALA A 13 -16.12 5.45 -0.31
C ALA A 13 -15.14 4.50 0.39
N VAL A 14 -14.56 3.58 -0.39
CA VAL A 14 -13.45 2.69 0.02
C VAL A 14 -12.14 3.05 -0.67
N GLY A 15 -12.03 4.29 -1.15
CA GLY A 15 -10.89 4.78 -1.91
C GLY A 15 -10.79 6.30 -1.93
N CYS A 16 -9.72 6.82 -2.50
CA CYS A 16 -9.44 8.25 -2.59
C CYS A 16 -9.57 8.70 -4.06
N TYR A 17 -10.80 8.73 -4.58
CA TYR A 17 -11.06 8.90 -6.00
C TYR A 17 -10.65 10.29 -6.53
N ASP A 18 -10.70 11.33 -5.69
CA ASP A 18 -10.33 12.69 -6.09
C ASP A 18 -8.83 12.86 -6.38
N ILE A 19 -7.99 12.10 -5.68
CA ILE A 19 -6.52 12.16 -5.79
C ILE A 19 -5.92 10.90 -6.40
N ASN A 20 -6.76 9.91 -6.75
CA ASN A 20 -6.44 8.59 -7.30
C ASN A 20 -5.54 7.68 -6.44
N ILE A 21 -4.80 8.23 -5.48
CA ILE A 21 -3.90 7.51 -4.59
C ILE A 21 -4.16 7.95 -3.15
N CYS A 22 -4.51 7.00 -2.28
CA CYS A 22 -4.63 7.28 -0.85
C CYS A 22 -3.24 7.51 -0.23
N MET A 23 -3.02 8.70 0.31
CA MET A 23 -1.80 9.01 1.05
C MET A 23 -1.85 8.37 2.45
N CYS A 24 -0.68 8.15 3.05
CA CYS A 24 -0.53 7.47 4.34
C CYS A 24 0.09 8.36 5.45
N HIS A 25 0.01 9.69 5.30
CA HIS A 25 0.65 10.64 6.21
C HIS A 25 -0.16 11.94 6.35
N GLY A 26 0.21 12.75 7.35
CA GLY A 26 -0.35 14.09 7.56
C GLY A 26 -1.88 14.10 7.67
N ASP A 27 -2.50 15.10 7.05
CA ASP A 27 -3.96 15.33 7.10
C ASP A 27 -4.76 14.41 6.18
N TYR A 28 -4.09 13.54 5.41
CA TYR A 28 -4.74 12.57 4.54
C TYR A 28 -5.18 11.29 5.27
N VAL A 29 -4.85 11.15 6.55
CA VAL A 29 -5.21 10.00 7.37
C VAL A 29 -5.85 10.44 8.68
N THR A 30 -6.70 9.57 9.24
CA THR A 30 -7.19 9.69 10.61
C THR A 30 -6.39 8.73 11.49
N TYR A 31 -5.69 9.27 12.50
CA TYR A 31 -4.96 8.46 13.48
C TYR A 31 -5.88 8.00 14.62
N HIS A 32 -5.71 6.75 15.04
CA HIS A 32 -6.56 6.11 16.05
C HIS A 32 -5.80 5.88 17.35
N SER A 33 -6.35 6.37 18.46
CA SER A 33 -5.83 6.14 19.81
C SER A 33 -6.98 5.88 20.78
N PRO A 34 -7.27 4.62 21.14
CA PRO A 34 -6.55 3.39 20.79
C PRO A 34 -6.70 2.99 19.30
N PRO A 35 -5.78 2.17 18.75
CA PRO A 35 -5.92 1.61 17.40
C PRO A 35 -7.20 0.79 17.25
N LEU A 36 -7.77 0.78 16.04
CA LEU A 36 -8.91 -0.08 15.72
C LEU A 36 -8.46 -1.54 15.69
N LEU A 37 -9.19 -2.41 16.39
CA LEU A 37 -8.94 -3.85 16.46
C LEU A 37 -10.05 -4.59 15.71
N PHE A 38 -9.69 -5.62 14.96
CA PHE A 38 -10.63 -6.44 14.20
C PHE A 38 -10.29 -7.91 14.39
N ASP A 39 -11.28 -8.78 14.37
CA ASP A 39 -11.10 -10.23 14.32
C ASP A 39 -11.27 -10.72 12.90
N LEU A 40 -10.14 -10.92 12.20
CA LEU A 40 -10.13 -11.36 10.80
C LEU A 40 -10.75 -12.74 10.58
N SER A 41 -10.86 -13.58 11.62
CA SER A 41 -11.49 -14.90 11.48
C SER A 41 -13.01 -14.79 11.33
N ARG A 42 -13.61 -13.76 11.93
CA ARG A 42 -15.06 -13.50 11.92
C ARG A 42 -15.47 -12.35 11.00
N ASP A 43 -14.58 -11.39 10.77
CA ASP A 43 -14.77 -10.23 9.91
C ASP A 43 -13.55 -10.02 8.99
N PRO A 44 -13.45 -10.81 7.91
CA PRO A 44 -12.35 -10.67 6.94
C PRO A 44 -12.35 -9.32 6.21
N SER A 45 -13.50 -8.64 6.15
CA SER A 45 -13.66 -7.33 5.52
C SER A 45 -13.21 -6.16 6.38
N GLU A 46 -12.84 -6.39 7.64
CA GLU A 46 -12.47 -5.34 8.59
C GLU A 46 -13.54 -4.23 8.71
N SER A 47 -14.82 -4.64 8.70
CA SER A 47 -15.99 -3.77 8.67
C SER A 47 -16.57 -3.46 10.06
N ARG A 48 -16.22 -4.26 11.07
CA ARG A 48 -16.79 -4.22 12.42
C ARG A 48 -15.67 -4.17 13.46
N PRO A 49 -15.22 -2.97 13.86
CA PRO A 49 -14.17 -2.84 14.87
C PRO A 49 -14.66 -3.38 16.22
N LEU A 50 -13.76 -4.09 16.90
CA LEU A 50 -13.94 -4.54 18.27
C LEU A 50 -13.79 -3.37 19.24
N SER A 51 -14.36 -3.56 20.41
CA SER A 51 -14.33 -2.60 21.52
C SER A 51 -14.08 -3.35 22.84
N PRO A 52 -13.68 -2.65 23.92
CA PRO A 52 -13.55 -3.26 25.23
C PRO A 52 -14.81 -3.98 25.73
N GLU A 53 -16.00 -3.53 25.28
CA GLU A 53 -17.28 -4.12 25.66
C GLU A 53 -17.61 -5.40 24.88
N THR A 54 -17.08 -5.53 23.67
CA THR A 54 -17.37 -6.65 22.76
C THR A 54 -16.30 -7.73 22.76
N GLU A 55 -15.09 -7.41 23.21
CA GLU A 55 -13.96 -8.34 23.29
C GLU A 55 -13.24 -8.25 24.66
N PRO A 56 -13.40 -9.24 25.55
CA PRO A 56 -12.76 -9.25 26.87
C PRO A 56 -11.24 -9.15 26.83
N ARG A 57 -10.59 -9.65 25.76
CA ARG A 57 -9.14 -9.60 25.59
C ARG A 57 -8.66 -8.38 24.78
N PHE A 58 -9.50 -7.38 24.59
CA PHE A 58 -9.20 -6.19 23.77
C PHE A 58 -7.89 -5.51 24.17
N ALA A 59 -7.72 -5.24 25.46
CA ALA A 59 -6.52 -4.59 26.00
C ALA A 59 -5.26 -5.47 25.83
N GLU A 60 -5.38 -6.78 26.11
CA GLU A 60 -4.27 -7.73 25.96
C GLU A 60 -3.82 -7.85 24.50
N ALA A 61 -4.78 -7.95 23.57
CA ALA A 61 -4.50 -8.05 22.14
C ALA A 61 -3.79 -6.78 21.63
N LEU A 62 -4.27 -5.59 22.00
CA LEU A 62 -3.62 -4.34 21.63
C LEU A 62 -2.21 -4.23 22.21
N GLU A 63 -2.00 -4.63 23.47
CA GLU A 63 -0.68 -4.59 24.10
C GLU A 63 0.31 -5.53 23.40
N ARG A 64 -0.13 -6.75 23.07
CA ARG A 64 0.69 -7.70 22.31
C ARG A 64 1.09 -7.15 20.95
N VAL A 65 0.16 -6.49 20.24
CA VAL A 65 0.44 -5.88 18.94
C VAL A 65 1.38 -4.69 19.08
N ARG A 66 1.19 -3.80 20.08
CA ARG A 66 2.08 -2.67 20.33
C ARG A 66 3.51 -3.11 20.62
N ARG A 67 3.68 -4.14 21.46
CA ARG A 67 4.99 -4.73 21.73
C ARG A 67 5.62 -5.27 20.46
N ALA A 68 4.90 -6.05 19.67
CA ALA A 68 5.41 -6.61 18.41
C ALA A 68 5.85 -5.51 17.42
N VAL A 69 5.05 -4.45 17.26
CA VAL A 69 5.40 -3.29 16.42
C VAL A 69 6.65 -2.58 16.93
N THR A 70 6.77 -2.42 18.25
CA THR A 70 7.93 -1.77 18.88
C THR A 70 9.20 -2.57 18.65
N GLU A 71 9.20 -3.87 18.92
CA GLU A 71 10.36 -4.73 18.69
C GLU A 71 10.72 -4.81 17.20
N HIS A 72 9.73 -4.93 16.32
CA HIS A 72 9.98 -4.92 14.87
C HIS A 72 10.67 -3.62 14.43
N ARG A 73 10.18 -2.46 14.88
CA ARG A 73 10.78 -1.15 14.54
C ARG A 73 12.23 -1.02 14.98
N ARG A 74 12.65 -1.68 16.06
CA ARG A 74 14.07 -1.70 16.50
C ARG A 74 14.97 -2.48 15.54
N THR A 75 14.42 -3.43 14.79
CA THR A 75 15.19 -4.24 13.82
C THR A 75 15.27 -3.58 12.43
N LEU A 76 14.47 -2.54 12.18
CA LEU A 76 14.44 -1.89 10.88
C LEU A 76 15.68 -1.02 10.67
N THR A 77 16.44 -1.33 9.63
CA THR A 77 17.48 -0.45 9.11
C THR A 77 16.89 0.37 7.97
N PRO A 78 16.87 1.71 8.04
CA PRO A 78 16.38 2.55 6.96
C PRO A 78 17.16 2.30 5.66
N VAL A 79 16.43 2.16 4.56
CA VAL A 79 17.00 2.03 3.21
C VAL A 79 16.65 3.25 2.36
N GLU A 80 17.35 3.40 1.24
CA GLU A 80 17.06 4.48 0.29
C GLU A 80 15.62 4.40 -0.23
N LYS A 81 14.93 5.53 -0.23
CA LYS A 81 13.58 5.65 -0.79
C LYS A 81 13.66 5.60 -2.32
N GLN A 82 13.39 4.44 -2.89
CA GLN A 82 13.35 4.29 -4.35
C GLN A 82 12.23 5.10 -5.01
N LEU A 83 11.15 5.37 -4.28
CA LEU A 83 9.97 6.12 -4.72
C LEU A 83 10.04 7.61 -4.34
N THR A 84 11.19 8.26 -4.57
CA THR A 84 11.31 9.72 -4.46
C THR A 84 10.72 10.42 -5.68
N TRP A 85 10.41 11.72 -5.58
CA TRP A 85 10.01 12.52 -6.73
C TRP A 85 11.02 12.46 -7.87
N ALA A 86 12.33 12.52 -7.56
CA ALA A 86 13.38 12.41 -8.57
C ALA A 86 13.42 11.06 -9.30
N ASN A 87 12.91 10.00 -8.66
CA ASN A 87 12.88 8.65 -9.24
C ASN A 87 11.56 8.32 -9.94
N ILE A 88 10.43 8.89 -9.49
CA ILE A 88 9.10 8.64 -10.05
C ILE A 88 8.80 9.52 -11.26
N LEU A 89 9.31 10.76 -11.29
CA LEU A 89 9.05 11.67 -12.40
C LEU A 89 9.46 11.02 -13.73
N TRP A 90 8.57 11.13 -14.72
CA TRP A 90 8.79 10.53 -16.04
C TRP A 90 10.08 11.04 -16.65
N LYS A 91 10.96 10.11 -17.02
CA LYS A 91 12.26 10.38 -17.65
C LYS A 91 12.18 9.93 -19.11
N PRO A 92 12.04 10.85 -20.09
CA PRO A 92 11.91 10.50 -21.51
C PRO A 92 13.03 9.58 -22.00
N TRP A 93 14.26 9.77 -21.51
CA TRP A 93 15.44 8.99 -21.86
C TRP A 93 15.50 7.59 -21.24
N LEU A 94 14.57 7.23 -20.35
CA LEU A 94 14.46 5.88 -19.80
C LEU A 94 13.31 5.08 -20.43
N GLN A 95 12.59 5.65 -21.40
CA GLN A 95 11.51 4.93 -22.07
C GLN A 95 12.10 3.93 -23.07
N PRO A 96 11.83 2.62 -22.95
CA PRO A 96 12.20 1.68 -24.00
C PRO A 96 11.45 2.06 -25.28
N CYS A 97 12.20 2.32 -26.36
CA CYS A 97 11.64 2.76 -27.63
C CYS A 97 12.26 1.95 -28.77
N CYS A 98 11.39 1.33 -29.56
CA CYS A 98 11.73 0.67 -30.81
C CYS A 98 11.48 1.67 -31.95
N GLY A 99 12.43 1.80 -32.87
CA GLY A 99 12.40 2.85 -33.88
C GLY A 99 12.88 4.21 -33.35
N THR A 100 12.20 5.30 -33.73
CA THR A 100 12.63 6.67 -33.45
C THR A 100 11.71 7.34 -32.44
N PHE A 101 12.22 7.68 -31.26
CA PHE A 101 11.50 8.47 -30.28
C PHE A 101 11.06 9.84 -30.87
N PRO A 102 9.83 10.34 -30.61
CA PRO A 102 8.80 9.80 -29.72
C PRO A 102 7.83 8.81 -30.39
N PHE A 103 8.02 8.49 -31.66
CA PHE A 103 7.17 7.60 -32.44
C PHE A 103 7.63 6.14 -32.30
N CYS A 104 7.59 5.64 -31.07
CA CYS A 104 8.02 4.28 -30.75
C CYS A 104 7.02 3.26 -31.33
N SER A 105 7.49 2.38 -32.20
CA SER A 105 6.69 1.28 -32.76
C SER A 105 7.56 0.05 -32.95
N CYS A 106 6.98 -1.12 -32.73
CA CYS A 106 7.69 -2.39 -32.84
C CYS A 106 6.72 -3.43 -33.38
N GLU A 107 7.21 -4.31 -34.24
CA GLU A 107 6.48 -5.48 -34.74
C GLU A 107 7.13 -6.72 -34.12
N GLU A 108 6.31 -7.62 -33.56
CA GLU A 108 6.81 -8.87 -33.01
C GLU A 108 7.18 -9.81 -34.15
N THR A 109 8.45 -10.18 -34.25
CA THR A 109 8.86 -11.21 -35.20
C THR A 109 8.62 -12.57 -34.56
N ASN A 110 7.61 -13.29 -35.03
CA ASN A 110 7.44 -14.72 -34.73
C ASN A 110 8.67 -15.47 -35.23
N ARG A 111 9.66 -15.69 -34.35
CA ARG A 111 10.72 -16.66 -34.59
C ARG A 111 10.07 -18.04 -34.60
N THR A 112 9.59 -18.48 -35.75
CA THR A 112 9.45 -19.90 -36.03
C THR A 112 10.85 -20.51 -35.91
N SER A 113 11.11 -21.13 -34.76
CA SER A 113 12.24 -22.03 -34.57
C SER A 113 12.05 -23.27 -35.46
N ALA A 114 12.24 -23.09 -36.76
CA ALA A 114 12.63 -24.19 -37.63
C ALA A 114 14.10 -24.48 -37.31
N GLY A 115 14.32 -25.38 -36.34
CA GLY A 115 15.63 -26.02 -36.16
C GLY A 115 15.99 -26.81 -37.42
N PRO A 116 17.29 -26.95 -37.73
CA PRO A 116 17.72 -27.72 -38.90
C PRO A 116 17.38 -29.21 -38.68
N GLN A 117 16.78 -29.84 -39.69
CA GLN A 117 16.68 -31.30 -39.80
C GLN A 117 18.05 -31.91 -40.06
#